data_AF-A0A7X6VKA7-F1
#
_entry.id   AF-A0A7X6VKA7-F1
#
_cell.length_a   1.000
_cell.length_b   1.000
_cell.length_c   1.000
_cell.angle_alpha   90.00
_cell.angle_beta   90.00
_cell.angle_gamma   90.00
#
_symmetry.space_group_name_H-M   'P 1'
#
loop_
_entity.id
_entity.type
_entity.pdbx_description
1 polymer ?
#
loop_
_entity_poly.entity_id
_entity_poly.type
_entity_poly.pdbx_seq_one_letter_code
_entity_poly.pdbx_strand_id
1 'polypeptide(L)'
;MAGLIRYAIEKALCYNDVKQRSVSVVICDDNYIQGLNKQYRDMDCPTDVLSFPLYDENGNLDGDELGDIVISVETANRQAIEYGHSPERGIAFLTVHSVLHLLGYDHTEDETIMFTMQKEIMESINNKISPKTKKICHSFKFAFSGMWFCIKNERNFRFHLFAALTVSLIAPYYKFITVEKILLVFVITTVLISEMFNTAIEAFIDAQTKKYITFAKVAKDVSAGAVLLAAICAIVCGLFLFLKVDIIHNILTDIFTSIPKIIATIIYFSAGYVFISKGGRNIS
;
A
#
# COMPACT_ATOMS: atom_id res chain seq x y z
N MET A 1 2.16 1.10 -25.84
CA MET A 1 3.39 1.41 -25.10
C MET A 1 4.21 2.50 -25.78
N ALA A 2 4.62 2.34 -27.05
CA ALA A 2 5.40 3.36 -27.79
C ALA A 2 4.78 4.78 -27.79
N GLY A 3 3.46 4.91 -28.01
CA GLY A 3 2.80 6.22 -27.98
C GLY A 3 2.82 6.91 -26.60
N LEU A 4 2.91 6.14 -25.51
CA LEU A 4 3.02 6.69 -24.15
C LEU A 4 4.44 7.19 -23.88
N ILE A 5 5.45 6.41 -24.25
CA ILE A 5 6.87 6.76 -24.13
C ILE A 5 7.12 8.06 -24.91
N ARG A 6 6.69 8.12 -26.18
CA ARG A 6 6.82 9.34 -26.99
C ARG A 6 6.16 10.54 -26.32
N TYR A 7 4.94 10.39 -25.81
CA TYR A 7 4.25 11.47 -25.11
C TYR A 7 4.97 11.90 -23.82
N ALA A 8 5.56 10.97 -23.08
CA ALA A 8 6.32 11.26 -21.86
C ALA A 8 7.61 12.05 -22.19
N ILE A 9 8.33 11.65 -23.25
CA ILE A 9 9.50 12.37 -23.76
C ILE A 9 9.11 13.79 -24.18
N GLU A 10 8.10 13.92 -25.04
CA GLU A 10 7.62 15.23 -25.53
C GLU A 10 7.24 16.16 -24.36
N LYS A 11 6.64 15.63 -23.29
CA LYS A 11 6.30 16.40 -22.10
C LYS A 11 7.52 16.82 -21.29
N ALA A 12 8.50 15.93 -21.10
CA ALA A 12 9.73 16.25 -20.39
C ALA A 12 10.57 17.29 -21.14
N LEU A 13 10.69 17.18 -22.46
CA LEU A 13 11.40 18.16 -23.29
C LEU A 13 10.70 19.51 -23.31
N CYS A 14 9.37 19.53 -23.49
CA CYS A 14 8.58 20.76 -23.51
C CYS A 14 8.62 21.49 -22.16
N TYR A 15 8.65 20.77 -21.04
CA TYR A 15 8.75 21.36 -19.71
C TYR A 15 10.09 22.10 -19.52
N ASN A 16 11.15 21.62 -20.16
CA ASN A 16 12.50 22.19 -20.11
C ASN A 16 12.82 23.20 -21.23
N ASP A 17 11.82 23.60 -22.02
CA ASP A 17 11.98 24.45 -23.24
C ASP A 17 13.03 23.92 -24.23
N VAL A 18 13.22 22.59 -24.29
CA VAL A 18 14.13 21.93 -25.22
C VAL A 18 13.41 21.66 -26.53
N LYS A 19 13.88 22.28 -27.62
CA LYS A 19 13.30 22.13 -28.96
C LYS A 19 14.21 21.25 -29.82
N GLN A 20 13.59 20.30 -30.52
CA GLN A 20 14.20 19.48 -31.58
C GLN A 20 15.43 18.67 -31.14
N ARG A 21 15.24 17.76 -30.17
CA ARG A 21 16.24 16.73 -29.85
C ARG A 21 15.71 15.32 -30.11
N SER A 22 16.59 14.42 -30.55
CA SER A 22 16.31 12.99 -30.68
C SER A 22 16.62 12.27 -29.37
N VAL A 23 15.81 11.26 -29.05
CA VAL A 23 16.04 10.33 -27.93
C VAL A 23 15.76 8.94 -28.48
N SER A 24 16.72 8.05 -28.32
CA SER A 24 16.58 6.64 -28.67
C SER A 24 16.06 5.88 -27.46
N VAL A 25 15.04 5.02 -27.65
CA VAL A 25 14.48 4.21 -26.57
C VAL A 25 14.48 2.75 -26.96
N VAL A 26 15.18 1.94 -26.18
CA VAL A 26 15.23 0.48 -26.31
C VAL A 26 14.35 -0.13 -25.22
N ILE A 27 13.41 -0.97 -25.65
CA ILE A 27 12.56 -1.75 -24.77
C ILE A 27 13.05 -3.19 -24.79
N CYS A 28 13.39 -3.73 -23.63
CA CYS A 28 14.08 -5.02 -23.51
C CYS A 28 13.58 -5.87 -22.35
N ASP A 29 14.15 -7.06 -22.20
CA ASP A 29 13.92 -8.00 -21.10
C ASP A 29 15.01 -7.88 -20.00
N ASP A 30 14.81 -8.58 -18.87
CA ASP A 30 15.75 -8.55 -17.75
C ASP A 30 17.15 -9.09 -18.13
N ASN A 31 17.22 -10.08 -19.03
CA ASN A 31 18.49 -10.68 -19.44
C ASN A 31 19.36 -9.68 -20.23
N TYR A 32 18.76 -8.95 -21.16
CA TYR A 32 19.44 -7.94 -21.95
C TYR A 32 19.95 -6.79 -21.08
N ILE A 33 19.09 -6.25 -20.21
CA ILE A 33 19.48 -5.11 -19.36
C ILE A 33 20.49 -5.51 -18.29
N GLN A 34 20.43 -6.74 -17.77
CA GLN A 34 21.44 -7.27 -16.83
C GLN A 34 22.82 -7.32 -17.47
N GLY A 35 22.90 -7.75 -18.74
CA GLY A 35 24.15 -7.72 -19.51
C GLY A 35 24.74 -6.31 -19.61
N LEU A 36 23.90 -5.31 -19.93
CA LEU A 36 24.32 -3.91 -19.97
C LEU A 36 24.70 -3.38 -18.58
N ASN A 37 23.93 -3.71 -17.54
CA ASN A 37 24.18 -3.25 -16.18
C ASN A 37 25.52 -3.78 -15.65
N LYS A 38 25.84 -5.03 -15.97
CA LYS A 38 27.15 -5.62 -15.71
C LYS A 38 28.26 -4.92 -16.49
N GLN A 39 28.06 -4.66 -17.78
CA GLN A 39 29.07 -4.02 -18.63
C GLN A 39 29.39 -2.58 -18.21
N TYR A 40 28.38 -1.77 -17.91
CA TYR A 40 28.53 -0.34 -17.70
C TYR A 40 28.59 0.09 -16.23
N ARG A 41 28.09 -0.75 -15.31
CA ARG A 41 28.04 -0.44 -13.86
C ARG A 41 28.64 -1.53 -12.96
N ASP A 42 29.21 -2.60 -13.53
CA ASP A 42 29.74 -3.78 -12.82
C ASP A 42 28.72 -4.43 -11.86
N MET A 43 27.42 -4.33 -12.19
CA MET A 43 26.32 -4.91 -11.42
C MET A 43 25.67 -6.06 -12.17
N ASP A 44 25.91 -7.29 -11.72
CA ASP A 44 25.36 -8.52 -12.31
C ASP A 44 23.93 -8.81 -11.83
N CYS A 45 23.03 -7.86 -12.00
CA CYS A 45 21.60 -7.99 -11.73
C CYS A 45 20.78 -7.11 -12.70
N PRO A 46 19.51 -7.47 -12.99
CA PRO A 46 18.64 -6.63 -13.79
C PRO A 46 18.30 -5.33 -13.07
N THR A 47 18.13 -4.26 -13.85
CA THR A 47 17.64 -2.96 -13.39
C THR A 47 16.40 -2.57 -14.21
N ASP A 48 15.63 -1.59 -13.76
CA ASP A 48 14.48 -1.08 -14.49
C ASP A 48 14.87 -0.23 -15.71
N VAL A 49 15.87 0.64 -15.56
CA VAL A 49 16.29 1.57 -16.61
C VAL A 49 17.79 1.89 -16.55
N LEU A 50 18.39 2.10 -17.73
CA LEU A 50 19.71 2.69 -17.92
C LEU A 50 19.59 3.87 -18.89
N SER A 51 20.31 4.95 -18.60
CA SER A 51 20.36 6.16 -19.44
C SER A 51 21.81 6.39 -19.88
N PHE A 52 22.01 6.60 -21.18
CA PHE A 52 23.31 6.84 -21.79
C PHE A 52 23.29 8.19 -22.50
N PRO A 53 23.70 9.29 -21.82
CA PRO A 53 23.76 10.61 -22.43
C PRO A 53 24.84 10.68 -23.51
N LEU A 54 24.53 11.38 -24.61
CA LEU A 54 25.49 11.73 -25.65
C LEU A 54 26.05 13.13 -25.38
N TYR A 55 27.38 13.23 -25.50
CA TYR A 55 28.12 14.47 -25.33
C TYR A 55 28.83 14.83 -26.64
N ASP A 56 28.87 16.13 -26.95
CA ASP A 56 29.66 16.68 -28.04
C ASP A 56 31.16 16.60 -27.76
N GLU A 57 31.98 16.95 -28.76
CA GLU A 57 33.45 16.95 -28.63
C GLU A 57 33.98 17.89 -27.53
N ASN A 58 33.17 18.83 -27.06
CA ASN A 58 33.51 19.77 -26.00
C ASN A 58 33.04 19.31 -24.61
N GLY A 59 32.42 18.13 -24.51
CA GLY A 59 31.86 17.59 -23.27
C GLY A 59 30.54 18.22 -22.84
N ASN A 60 29.89 19.01 -23.70
CA ASN A 60 28.52 19.48 -23.48
C ASN A 60 27.52 18.46 -24.02
N LEU A 61 26.27 18.51 -23.55
CA LEU A 61 25.22 17.68 -24.15
C LEU A 61 25.09 18.00 -25.64
N ASP A 62 25.09 16.97 -26.48
CA ASP A 62 24.91 17.14 -27.92
C ASP A 62 23.58 17.90 -28.20
N GLY A 63 23.67 18.87 -29.10
CA GLY A 63 22.59 19.78 -29.44
C GLY A 63 21.39 19.07 -30.06
N ASP A 64 21.64 18.00 -30.83
CA ASP A 64 20.64 17.32 -31.66
C ASP A 64 20.22 15.95 -31.09
N GLU A 65 21.12 15.21 -30.43
CA GLU A 65 20.84 13.88 -29.87
C GLU A 65 21.09 13.82 -28.36
N LEU A 66 20.07 13.48 -27.57
CA LEU A 66 20.22 13.38 -26.10
C LEU A 66 20.86 12.07 -25.65
N GLY A 67 20.72 11.01 -26.46
CA GLY A 67 21.24 9.67 -26.17
C GLY A 67 20.18 8.59 -26.03
N ASP A 68 20.55 7.51 -25.36
CA ASP A 68 19.77 6.27 -25.28
C ASP A 68 19.12 6.07 -23.91
N ILE A 69 17.89 5.58 -23.93
CA ILE A 69 17.17 5.09 -22.75
C ILE A 69 16.88 3.60 -22.96
N VAL A 70 17.34 2.74 -22.06
CA VAL A 70 17.09 1.30 -22.13
C VAL A 70 16.20 0.89 -20.96
N ILE A 71 14.98 0.44 -21.21
CA ILE A 71 13.99 0.08 -20.18
C ILE A 71 13.71 -1.43 -20.23
N SER A 72 13.87 -2.13 -19.10
CA SER A 72 13.33 -3.48 -18.95
C SER A 72 11.85 -3.41 -18.56
N VAL A 73 10.99 -3.97 -19.41
CA VAL A 73 9.54 -3.99 -19.14
C VAL A 73 9.20 -4.88 -17.94
N GLU A 74 9.95 -5.97 -17.77
CA GLU A 74 9.70 -6.96 -16.72
C GLU A 74 9.98 -6.36 -15.34
N THR A 75 11.17 -5.80 -15.16
CA THR A 75 11.53 -5.13 -13.91
C THR A 75 10.70 -3.88 -13.67
N ALA A 76 10.44 -3.05 -14.70
CA ALA A 76 9.57 -1.88 -14.56
C ALA A 76 8.15 -2.25 -14.10
N ASN A 77 7.56 -3.30 -14.64
CA ASN A 77 6.22 -3.76 -14.26
C ASN A 77 6.19 -4.32 -12.84
N ARG A 78 7.19 -5.13 -12.49
CA ARG A 78 7.33 -5.69 -11.13
C ARG A 78 7.40 -4.58 -10.09
N GLN A 79 8.30 -3.61 -10.29
CA GLN A 79 8.43 -2.46 -9.39
C GLN A 79 7.16 -1.62 -9.36
N ALA A 80 6.55 -1.31 -10.52
CA ALA A 80 5.32 -0.53 -10.55
C ALA A 80 4.21 -1.19 -9.71
N ILE A 81 4.04 -2.51 -9.82
CA ILE A 81 3.03 -3.24 -9.04
C ILE A 81 3.36 -3.22 -7.54
N GLU A 82 4.63 -3.41 -7.17
CA GLU A 82 5.11 -3.38 -5.78
C GLU A 82 4.85 -2.01 -5.12
N TYR A 83 5.09 -0.92 -5.84
CA TYR A 83 4.80 0.45 -5.39
C TYR A 83 3.33 0.87 -5.53
N GLY A 84 2.44 -0.02 -5.97
CA GLY A 84 1.01 0.30 -6.13
C GLY A 84 0.71 1.25 -7.30
N HIS A 85 1.41 1.08 -8.41
CA HIS A 85 1.26 1.85 -9.65
C HIS A 85 0.89 0.94 -10.82
N SER A 86 0.28 1.53 -11.86
CA SER A 86 0.01 0.77 -13.09
C SER A 86 1.30 0.62 -13.93
N PRO A 87 1.45 -0.47 -14.70
CA PRO A 87 2.54 -0.65 -15.65
C PRO A 87 2.80 0.58 -16.54
N GLU A 88 1.73 1.18 -17.06
CA GLU A 88 1.81 2.37 -17.91
C GLU A 88 2.41 3.57 -17.15
N ARG A 89 1.97 3.78 -15.90
CA ARG A 89 2.52 4.83 -15.05
C ARG A 89 3.99 4.55 -14.73
N GLY A 90 4.37 3.30 -14.52
CA GLY A 90 5.76 2.89 -14.30
C GLY A 90 6.66 3.23 -15.49
N ILE A 91 6.27 2.81 -16.69
CA ILE A 91 7.01 3.11 -17.93
C ILE A 91 7.10 4.62 -18.18
N ALA A 92 5.99 5.37 -18.00
CA ALA A 92 6.02 6.82 -18.14
C ALA A 92 6.95 7.48 -17.11
N PHE A 93 6.93 7.01 -15.87
CA PHE A 93 7.79 7.51 -14.79
C PHE A 93 9.28 7.31 -15.12
N LEU A 94 9.66 6.10 -15.52
CA LEU A 94 11.04 5.78 -15.90
C LEU A 94 11.49 6.56 -17.14
N THR A 95 10.59 6.74 -18.12
CA THR A 95 10.87 7.54 -19.32
C THR A 95 11.17 8.99 -18.96
N VAL A 96 10.31 9.63 -18.15
CA VAL A 96 10.52 11.03 -17.71
C VAL A 96 11.80 11.15 -16.88
N HIS A 97 12.00 10.23 -15.94
CA HIS A 97 13.21 10.18 -15.10
C HIS A 97 14.48 10.13 -15.96
N SER A 98 14.48 9.25 -16.95
CA SER A 98 15.61 9.06 -17.86
C SER A 98 15.86 10.28 -18.73
N VAL A 99 14.81 10.93 -19.26
CA VAL A 99 14.99 12.18 -20.03
C VAL A 99 15.57 13.29 -19.17
N LEU A 100 15.14 13.44 -17.92
CA LEU A 100 15.73 14.44 -17.02
C LEU A 100 17.22 14.15 -16.76
N HIS A 101 17.60 12.88 -16.63
CA HIS A 101 19.01 12.50 -16.58
C HIS A 101 19.78 12.84 -17.84
N LEU A 102 19.22 12.57 -19.02
CA LEU A 102 19.85 12.95 -20.29
C LEU A 102 19.97 14.47 -20.45
N LEU A 103 19.14 15.25 -19.75
CA LEU A 103 19.23 16.72 -19.70
C LEU A 103 20.26 17.24 -18.67
N GLY A 104 20.96 16.34 -17.97
CA GLY A 104 22.02 16.69 -17.03
C GLY A 104 21.56 16.95 -15.60
N TYR A 105 20.28 16.69 -15.27
CA TYR A 105 19.84 16.70 -13.87
C TYR A 105 20.34 15.43 -13.18
N ASP A 106 21.12 15.58 -12.11
CA ASP A 106 21.69 14.47 -11.33
C ASP A 106 21.24 14.51 -9.85
N HIS A 107 21.39 13.37 -9.17
CA HIS A 107 20.92 13.11 -7.80
C HIS A 107 21.81 13.69 -6.69
N THR A 108 22.80 14.55 -6.99
CA THR A 108 23.74 15.06 -5.98
C THR A 108 23.41 16.49 -5.52
N GLU A 109 23.48 17.49 -6.41
CA GLU A 109 23.19 18.89 -6.06
C GLU A 109 21.77 19.34 -6.47
N ASP A 110 21.15 18.67 -7.44
CA ASP A 110 19.86 19.05 -8.05
C ASP A 110 18.71 18.07 -7.79
N GLU A 111 18.89 17.13 -6.86
CA GLU A 111 17.94 16.04 -6.61
C GLU A 111 16.52 16.56 -6.31
N THR A 112 16.41 17.62 -5.50
CA THR A 112 15.12 18.23 -5.15
C THR A 112 14.45 18.90 -6.36
N ILE A 113 15.24 19.50 -7.26
CA ILE A 113 14.76 20.15 -8.48
C ILE A 113 14.22 19.08 -9.43
N MET A 114 15.03 18.04 -9.70
CA MET A 114 14.64 16.92 -10.55
C MET A 114 13.36 16.24 -10.05
N PHE A 115 13.26 15.98 -8.74
CA PHE A 115 12.05 15.38 -8.16
C PHE A 115 10.81 16.26 -8.35
N THR A 116 10.95 17.57 -8.15
CA THR A 116 9.84 18.53 -8.31
C THR A 116 9.38 18.55 -9.77
N MET A 117 10.30 18.65 -10.71
CA MET A 117 10.00 18.65 -12.15
C MET A 117 9.37 17.32 -12.59
N GLN A 118 9.94 16.20 -12.17
CA GLN A 118 9.42 14.87 -12.48
C GLN A 118 7.99 14.72 -11.97
N LYS A 119 7.70 15.21 -10.76
CA LYS A 119 6.34 15.19 -10.20
C LYS A 119 5.37 16.00 -11.05
N GLU A 120 5.70 17.23 -11.43
CA GLU A 120 4.83 18.10 -12.22
C GLU A 120 4.56 17.53 -13.63
N ILE A 121 5.60 17.03 -14.29
CA ILE A 121 5.47 16.37 -15.60
C ILE A 121 4.55 15.14 -15.46
N MET A 122 4.77 14.31 -14.44
CA MET A 122 3.97 13.11 -14.19
C MET A 122 2.52 13.44 -13.85
N GLU A 123 2.23 14.53 -13.14
CA GLU A 123 0.85 14.98 -12.90
C GLU A 123 0.14 15.30 -14.21
N SER A 124 0.82 15.99 -15.13
CA SER A 124 0.27 16.31 -16.46
C SER A 124 -0.01 15.04 -17.28
N ILE A 125 0.89 14.07 -17.23
CA ILE A 125 0.76 12.79 -17.95
C ILE A 125 -0.35 11.94 -17.33
N ASN A 126 -0.42 11.88 -16.01
CA ASN A 126 -1.35 11.02 -15.30
C ASN A 126 -2.81 11.43 -15.51
N ASN A 127 -3.09 12.72 -15.76
CA ASN A 127 -4.43 13.18 -16.14
C ASN A 127 -4.92 12.59 -17.48
N LYS A 128 -4.00 12.17 -18.36
CA LYS A 128 -4.29 11.49 -19.63
C LYS A 128 -4.36 9.97 -19.49
N ILE A 129 -3.52 9.37 -18.65
CA ILE A 129 -3.45 7.91 -18.45
C ILE A 129 -4.58 7.41 -17.53
N SER A 130 -4.91 8.13 -16.47
CA SER A 130 -5.93 7.75 -15.49
C SER A 130 -6.95 8.88 -15.25
N PRO A 131 -8.14 8.86 -15.89
CA PRO A 131 -9.18 9.82 -15.56
C PRO A 131 -9.53 9.70 -14.06
N LYS A 132 -9.83 10.82 -13.39
CA LYS A 132 -10.05 10.92 -11.92
C LYS A 132 -10.90 9.77 -11.33
N THR A 133 -11.88 9.26 -12.06
CA THR A 133 -12.73 8.13 -11.68
C THR A 133 -11.97 6.81 -11.42
N LYS A 134 -10.86 6.55 -12.14
CA LYS A 134 -10.00 5.38 -11.88
C LYS A 134 -9.16 5.53 -10.61
N LYS A 135 -8.81 6.76 -10.19
CA LYS A 135 -7.99 7.02 -8.99
C LYS A 135 -8.73 6.64 -7.69
N ILE A 136 -10.04 6.87 -7.65
CA ILE A 136 -10.88 6.53 -6.49
C ILE A 136 -10.96 5.01 -6.31
N CYS A 137 -11.28 4.26 -7.36
CA CYS A 137 -11.35 2.79 -7.30
C CYS A 137 -10.00 2.16 -6.90
N HIS A 138 -8.87 2.75 -7.35
CA HIS A 138 -7.55 2.25 -7.00
C HIS A 138 -7.21 2.47 -5.51
N SER A 139 -7.62 3.61 -4.94
CA SER A 139 -7.44 3.91 -3.53
C SER A 139 -8.25 2.96 -2.63
N PHE A 140 -9.50 2.65 -3.01
CA PHE A 140 -10.29 1.63 -2.33
C PHE A 140 -9.66 0.25 -2.42
N LYS A 141 -9.13 -0.14 -3.58
CA LYS A 141 -8.43 -1.42 -3.76
C LYS A 141 -7.26 -1.56 -2.77
N PHE A 142 -6.48 -0.49 -2.55
CA PHE A 142 -5.40 -0.51 -1.56
C PHE A 142 -5.92 -0.62 -0.13
N ALA A 143 -6.95 0.14 0.23
CA ALA A 143 -7.55 0.05 1.57
C ALA A 143 -8.08 -1.36 1.87
N PHE A 144 -8.79 -1.99 0.93
CA PHE A 144 -9.25 -3.38 1.06
C PHE A 144 -8.10 -4.38 1.10
N SER A 145 -7.03 -4.15 0.33
CA SER A 145 -5.81 -4.97 0.38
C SER A 145 -5.18 -4.92 1.77
N GLY A 146 -5.10 -3.75 2.40
CA GLY A 146 -4.58 -3.60 3.77
C GLY A 146 -5.46 -4.29 4.82
N MET A 147 -6.78 -4.20 4.69
CA MET A 147 -7.70 -4.93 5.57
C MET A 147 -7.57 -6.44 5.40
N TRP A 148 -7.48 -6.92 4.16
CA TRP A 148 -7.27 -8.33 3.85
C TRP A 148 -5.93 -8.85 4.39
N PHE A 149 -4.87 -8.04 4.30
CA PHE A 149 -3.59 -8.34 4.91
C PHE A 149 -3.72 -8.58 6.42
N CYS A 150 -4.42 -7.70 7.14
CA CYS A 150 -4.64 -7.86 8.58
C CYS A 150 -5.44 -9.14 8.90
N ILE A 151 -6.50 -9.45 8.13
CA ILE A 151 -7.28 -10.69 8.29
C ILE A 151 -6.40 -11.94 8.11
N LYS A 152 -5.51 -11.92 7.10
CA LYS A 152 -4.69 -13.07 6.77
C LYS A 152 -3.56 -13.28 7.79
N ASN A 153 -2.88 -12.20 8.18
CA ASN A 153 -1.62 -12.29 8.91
C ASN A 153 -1.77 -12.09 10.42
N GLU A 154 -2.76 -11.32 10.87
CA GLU A 154 -2.87 -10.91 12.27
C GLU A 154 -3.98 -11.66 13.03
N ARG A 155 -3.57 -12.48 14.00
CA ARG A 155 -4.47 -13.27 14.83
C ARG A 155 -5.40 -12.40 15.67
N ASN A 156 -4.87 -11.33 16.27
CA ASN A 156 -5.63 -10.40 17.09
C ASN A 156 -6.70 -9.67 16.27
N PHE A 157 -6.37 -9.23 15.05
CA PHE A 157 -7.34 -8.63 14.14
C PHE A 157 -8.51 -9.58 13.83
N ARG A 158 -8.23 -10.86 13.55
CA ARG A 158 -9.27 -11.87 13.37
C ARG A 158 -10.13 -12.10 14.61
N PHE A 159 -9.52 -12.12 15.79
CA PHE A 159 -10.25 -12.22 17.06
C PHE A 159 -11.21 -11.04 17.22
N HIS A 160 -10.75 -9.80 17.02
CA HIS A 160 -11.60 -8.62 17.11
C HIS A 160 -12.71 -8.61 16.05
N LEU A 161 -12.45 -9.07 14.83
CA LEU A 161 -13.47 -9.19 13.78
C LEU A 161 -14.55 -10.22 14.16
N PHE A 162 -14.16 -11.36 14.72
CA PHE A 162 -15.09 -12.38 15.22
C PHE A 162 -15.91 -11.87 16.41
N ALA A 163 -15.27 -11.17 17.36
CA ALA A 163 -15.96 -10.53 18.49
C ALA A 163 -16.98 -9.48 18.01
N ALA A 164 -16.60 -8.63 17.05
CA ALA A 164 -17.49 -7.64 16.44
C ALA A 164 -18.72 -8.29 15.77
N LEU A 165 -18.52 -9.40 15.05
CA LEU A 165 -19.62 -10.17 14.46
C LEU A 165 -20.53 -10.77 15.55
N THR A 166 -19.95 -11.35 16.60
CA THR A 166 -20.71 -11.92 17.73
C THR A 166 -21.57 -10.85 18.40
N VAL A 167 -20.98 -9.70 18.70
CA VAL A 167 -21.65 -8.54 19.30
C VAL A 167 -22.78 -8.03 18.39
N SER A 168 -22.55 -7.97 17.08
CA SER A 168 -23.57 -7.56 16.10
C SER A 168 -24.76 -8.53 16.03
N LEU A 169 -24.53 -9.84 16.22
CA LEU A 169 -25.57 -10.85 16.24
C LEU A 169 -26.44 -10.80 17.51
N ILE A 170 -25.84 -10.48 18.66
CA ILE A 170 -26.58 -10.39 19.95
C ILE A 170 -27.21 -9.01 20.18
N ALA A 171 -26.69 -7.94 19.56
CA ALA A 171 -27.15 -6.57 19.77
C ALA A 171 -28.67 -6.37 19.57
N PRO A 172 -29.37 -7.01 18.61
CA PRO A 172 -30.81 -6.88 18.44
C PRO A 172 -31.64 -7.26 19.68
N TYR A 173 -31.15 -8.19 20.52
CA TYR A 173 -31.84 -8.60 21.75
C TYR A 173 -31.92 -7.46 22.80
N TYR A 174 -30.97 -6.53 22.76
CA TYR A 174 -30.84 -5.46 23.75
C TYR A 174 -31.71 -4.24 23.46
N LYS A 175 -32.33 -4.17 22.27
CA LYS A 175 -33.21 -3.07 21.84
C LYS A 175 -32.61 -1.67 22.10
N PHE A 176 -31.33 -1.51 21.73
CA PHE A 176 -30.57 -0.28 21.93
C PHE A 176 -31.24 0.95 21.30
N ILE A 177 -31.11 2.10 21.98
CA ILE A 177 -31.45 3.40 21.39
C ILE A 177 -30.43 3.81 20.32
N THR A 178 -30.77 4.82 19.51
CA THR A 178 -29.90 5.27 18.41
C THR A 178 -28.49 5.66 18.89
N VAL A 179 -28.37 6.34 20.03
CA VAL A 179 -27.08 6.75 20.59
C VAL A 179 -26.22 5.55 20.99
N GLU A 180 -26.83 4.55 21.64
CA GLU A 180 -26.14 3.30 22.04
C GLU A 180 -25.67 2.51 20.80
N LYS A 181 -26.46 2.47 19.72
CA LYS A 181 -26.05 1.84 18.45
C LYS A 181 -24.86 2.55 17.81
N ILE A 182 -24.88 3.88 17.79
CA ILE A 182 -23.76 4.67 17.27
C ILE A 182 -22.51 4.44 18.11
N LEU A 183 -22.63 4.45 19.45
CA LEU A 183 -21.52 4.16 20.36
C LEU A 183 -20.96 2.76 20.14
N LEU A 184 -21.82 1.76 19.96
CA LEU A 184 -21.42 0.38 19.69
C LEU A 184 -20.59 0.27 18.41
N VAL A 185 -21.06 0.89 17.32
CA VAL A 185 -20.33 0.91 16.05
C VAL A 185 -19.00 1.65 16.23
N PHE A 186 -19.01 2.80 16.88
CA PHE A 186 -17.81 3.59 17.13
C PHE A 186 -16.74 2.82 17.91
N VAL A 187 -17.13 2.13 18.98
CA VAL A 187 -16.24 1.32 19.81
C VAL A 187 -15.64 0.16 19.02
N ILE A 188 -16.47 -0.60 18.28
CA ILE A 188 -16.02 -1.70 17.43
C ILE A 188 -15.01 -1.19 16.39
N THR A 189 -15.35 -0.10 15.70
CA THR A 189 -14.48 0.50 14.69
C THR A 189 -13.17 1.01 15.28
N THR A 190 -13.20 1.62 16.46
CA THR A 190 -11.99 2.11 17.15
C THR A 190 -11.03 0.97 17.49
N VAL A 191 -11.53 -0.16 18.00
CA VAL A 191 -10.69 -1.33 18.31
C VAL A 191 -10.05 -1.89 17.04
N LEU A 192 -10.81 -2.04 15.95
CA LEU A 192 -10.28 -2.54 14.69
C LEU A 192 -9.23 -1.58 14.09
N ILE A 193 -9.48 -0.27 14.15
CA ILE A 193 -8.54 0.75 13.68
C ILE A 193 -7.24 0.68 14.48
N SER A 194 -7.31 0.63 15.82
CA SER A 194 -6.11 0.55 16.68
C SER A 194 -5.25 -0.67 16.35
N GLU A 195 -5.87 -1.82 16.09
CA GLU A 195 -5.15 -3.04 15.72
C GLU A 195 -4.49 -2.93 14.33
N MET A 196 -5.16 -2.30 13.35
CA MET A 196 -4.58 -2.03 12.03
C MET A 196 -3.40 -1.06 12.12
N PHE A 197 -3.52 -0.01 12.94
CA PHE A 197 -2.41 0.92 13.18
C PHE A 197 -1.23 0.22 13.86
N ASN A 198 -1.48 -0.63 14.85
CA ASN A 198 -0.41 -1.41 15.48
C ASN A 198 0.34 -2.28 14.46
N THR A 199 -0.41 -2.99 13.61
CA THR A 199 0.15 -3.82 12.53
C THR A 199 0.96 -3.00 11.54
N ALA A 200 0.45 -1.82 11.14
CA ALA A 200 1.13 -0.95 10.19
C ALA A 200 2.46 -0.41 10.75
N ILE A 201 2.48 -0.03 12.03
CA ILE A 201 3.69 0.43 12.72
C ILE A 201 4.71 -0.71 12.87
N GLU A 202 4.26 -1.92 13.23
CA GLU A 202 5.13 -3.09 13.27
C GLU A 202 5.79 -3.36 11.91
N ALA A 203 5.00 -3.42 10.84
CA ALA A 203 5.49 -3.66 9.49
C ALA A 203 6.46 -2.57 9.00
N PHE A 204 6.15 -1.30 9.26
CA PHE A 204 7.01 -0.17 8.88
C PHE A 204 8.38 -0.22 9.56
N ILE A 205 8.39 -0.53 10.86
CA ILE A 205 9.63 -0.61 11.63
C ILE A 205 10.46 -1.81 11.18
N ASP A 206 9.85 -2.97 11.01
CA ASP A 206 10.55 -4.19 10.63
C ASP A 206 11.23 -4.05 9.24
N ALA A 207 10.66 -3.27 8.33
CA ALA A 207 11.26 -2.96 7.02
C ALA A 207 12.52 -2.08 7.07
N GLN A 208 12.70 -1.26 8.12
CA GLN A 208 13.77 -0.24 8.19
C GLN A 208 14.93 -0.62 9.12
N THR A 209 14.89 -1.81 9.74
CA THR A 209 15.77 -2.10 10.88
C THR A 209 17.15 -2.65 10.46
N LYS A 210 18.11 -1.74 10.27
CA LYS A 210 19.56 -2.01 10.47
C LYS A 210 20.29 -1.06 11.42
N LYS A 211 19.70 0.08 11.87
CA LYS A 211 20.46 1.09 12.67
C LYS A 211 19.74 1.91 13.75
N TYR A 212 18.41 1.81 13.93
CA TYR A 212 17.68 2.67 14.88
C TYR A 212 16.84 1.88 15.90
N ILE A 213 17.47 1.43 17.00
CA ILE A 213 16.81 0.57 18.01
C ILE A 213 15.86 1.38 18.92
N THR A 214 16.22 2.61 19.30
CA THR A 214 15.49 3.37 20.33
C THR A 214 14.14 3.92 19.86
N PHE A 215 14.09 4.61 18.71
CA PHE A 215 12.83 5.15 18.18
C PHE A 215 11.86 4.06 17.72
N ALA A 216 12.38 2.97 17.15
CA ALA A 216 11.61 1.78 16.80
C ALA A 216 10.90 1.19 18.04
N LYS A 217 11.62 1.08 19.16
CA LYS A 217 11.04 0.62 20.42
C LYS A 217 9.92 1.55 20.90
N VAL A 218 10.17 2.86 20.94
CA VAL A 218 9.16 3.85 21.38
C VAL A 218 7.90 3.78 20.52
N ALA A 219 8.03 3.69 19.20
CA ALA A 219 6.88 3.59 18.30
C ALA A 219 6.06 2.30 18.53
N LYS A 220 6.72 1.15 18.74
CA LYS A 220 6.05 -0.12 19.09
C LYS A 220 5.34 -0.03 20.45
N ASP A 221 5.99 0.56 21.46
CA ASP A 221 5.40 0.71 22.80
C ASP A 221 4.17 1.64 22.76
N VAL A 222 4.24 2.74 22.00
CA VAL A 222 3.11 3.68 21.83
C VAL A 222 1.95 3.04 21.06
N SER A 223 2.22 2.28 19.99
CA SER A 223 1.14 1.62 19.24
C SER A 223 0.45 0.55 20.08
N ALA A 224 1.19 -0.25 20.84
CA ALA A 224 0.63 -1.21 21.79
C ALA A 224 -0.20 -0.52 22.89
N GLY A 225 0.26 0.63 23.39
CA GLY A 225 -0.50 1.45 24.35
C GLY A 225 -1.83 1.95 23.79
N ALA A 226 -1.89 2.33 22.52
CA ALA A 226 -3.13 2.75 21.86
C ALA A 226 -4.15 1.59 21.75
N VAL A 227 -3.68 0.36 21.48
CA VAL A 227 -4.53 -0.85 21.49
C VAL A 227 -5.08 -1.11 22.89
N LEU A 228 -4.26 -0.98 23.94
CA LEU A 228 -4.70 -1.15 25.32
C LEU A 228 -5.79 -0.15 25.71
N LEU A 229 -5.64 1.12 25.36
CA LEU A 229 -6.66 2.14 25.63
C LEU A 229 -7.98 1.84 24.91
N ALA A 230 -7.92 1.41 23.64
CA ALA A 230 -9.10 1.02 22.89
C ALA A 230 -9.80 -0.20 23.53
N ALA A 231 -9.04 -1.18 24.02
CA ALA A 231 -9.58 -2.35 24.72
C ALA A 231 -10.26 -1.97 26.04
N ILE A 232 -9.67 -1.08 26.83
CA ILE A 232 -10.29 -0.57 28.08
C ILE A 232 -11.59 0.14 27.77
N CYS A 233 -11.59 1.05 26.77
CA CYS A 233 -12.80 1.74 26.33
C CYS A 233 -13.89 0.74 25.91
N ALA A 234 -13.54 -0.28 25.13
CA ALA A 234 -14.47 -1.31 24.68
C ALA A 234 -15.06 -2.13 25.83
N ILE A 235 -14.25 -2.49 26.84
CA ILE A 235 -14.73 -3.18 28.03
C ILE A 235 -15.71 -2.31 28.80
N VAL A 236 -15.36 -1.06 29.06
CA VAL A 236 -16.22 -0.12 29.81
C VAL A 236 -17.56 0.09 29.10
N CYS A 237 -17.54 0.41 27.80
CA CYS A 237 -18.76 0.53 27.01
C CYS A 237 -19.54 -0.78 26.95
N GLY A 238 -18.85 -1.92 26.81
CA GLY A 238 -19.46 -3.25 26.81
C GLY A 238 -20.21 -3.54 28.11
N LEU A 239 -19.64 -3.19 29.26
CA LEU A 239 -20.31 -3.32 30.55
C LEU A 239 -21.56 -2.45 30.62
N PHE A 240 -21.51 -1.19 30.19
CA PHE A 240 -22.70 -0.33 30.20
C PHE A 240 -23.80 -0.80 29.25
N LEU A 241 -23.44 -1.31 28.07
CA LEU A 241 -24.40 -1.73 27.05
C LEU A 241 -25.01 -3.11 27.34
N PHE A 242 -24.19 -4.07 27.80
CA PHE A 242 -24.57 -5.49 27.82
C PHE A 242 -24.84 -6.06 29.23
N LEU A 243 -24.63 -5.31 30.32
CA LEU A 243 -24.88 -5.78 31.70
C LEU A 243 -26.37 -5.75 32.07
N LYS A 244 -27.21 -6.45 31.29
CA LYS A 244 -28.64 -6.67 31.57
C LYS A 244 -28.89 -8.17 31.71
N VAL A 245 -28.88 -8.66 32.95
CA VAL A 245 -28.94 -10.10 33.28
C VAL A 245 -30.17 -10.78 32.65
N ASP A 246 -31.33 -10.13 32.67
CA ASP A 246 -32.56 -10.68 32.09
C ASP A 246 -32.42 -10.94 30.57
N ILE A 247 -31.74 -10.03 29.86
CA ILE A 247 -31.54 -10.15 28.42
C ILE A 247 -30.55 -11.27 28.11
N ILE A 248 -29.49 -11.40 28.92
CA ILE A 248 -28.52 -12.50 28.81
C ILE A 248 -29.26 -13.84 29.00
N HIS A 249 -30.13 -13.94 30.00
CA HIS A 249 -30.94 -15.13 30.21
C HIS A 249 -31.84 -15.42 28.99
N ASN A 250 -32.50 -14.41 28.43
CA ASN A 250 -33.34 -14.56 27.24
C ASN A 250 -32.56 -15.03 25.99
N ILE A 251 -31.32 -14.56 25.81
CA ILE A 251 -30.45 -15.02 24.72
C ILE A 251 -30.11 -16.50 24.90
N LEU A 252 -29.72 -16.90 26.13
CA LEU A 252 -29.40 -18.29 26.43
C LEU A 252 -30.62 -19.18 26.22
N THR A 253 -31.78 -18.83 26.78
CA THR A 253 -33.00 -19.61 26.60
C THR A 253 -33.40 -19.71 25.14
N ASP A 254 -33.30 -18.62 24.36
CA ASP A 254 -33.56 -18.64 22.91
C ASP A 254 -32.67 -19.64 22.17
N ILE A 255 -31.37 -19.68 22.47
CA ILE A 255 -30.43 -20.63 21.88
C ILE A 255 -30.83 -22.08 22.22
N PHE A 256 -31.22 -22.34 23.47
CA PHE A 256 -31.61 -23.67 23.94
C PHE A 256 -33.05 -24.09 23.57
N THR A 257 -33.85 -23.22 22.94
CA THR A 257 -35.23 -23.57 22.54
C THR A 257 -35.30 -24.68 21.49
N SER A 258 -34.26 -24.88 20.68
CA SER A 258 -34.31 -25.82 19.56
C SER A 258 -32.94 -26.39 19.22
N ILE A 259 -32.90 -27.70 18.92
CA ILE A 259 -31.68 -28.41 18.50
C ILE A 259 -30.96 -27.71 17.32
N PRO A 260 -31.66 -27.22 16.27
CA PRO A 260 -31.01 -26.50 15.18
C PRO A 260 -30.24 -25.25 15.62
N LYS A 261 -30.76 -24.48 16.58
CA LYS A 261 -30.07 -23.29 17.11
C LYS A 261 -28.81 -23.67 17.89
N ILE A 262 -28.88 -24.71 18.73
CA ILE A 262 -27.73 -25.23 19.47
C ILE A 262 -26.63 -25.67 18.48
N ILE A 263 -26.99 -26.44 17.46
CA ILE A 263 -26.04 -26.88 16.42
C ILE A 263 -25.44 -25.68 15.69
N ALA A 264 -26.26 -24.69 15.31
CA ALA A 264 -25.79 -23.47 14.65
C ALA A 264 -24.80 -22.68 15.53
N THR A 265 -25.05 -22.56 16.84
CA THR A 265 -24.14 -21.90 17.77
C THR A 265 -22.81 -22.66 17.89
N ILE A 266 -22.84 -23.99 17.99
CA ILE A 266 -21.61 -24.81 18.03
C ILE A 266 -20.80 -24.64 16.74
N ILE A 267 -21.46 -24.70 15.58
CA ILE A 267 -20.82 -24.48 14.27
C ILE A 267 -20.21 -23.08 14.20
N TYR A 268 -20.94 -22.05 14.65
CA TYR A 268 -20.47 -20.66 14.65
C TYR A 268 -19.19 -20.48 15.45
N PHE A 269 -19.14 -20.95 16.71
CA PHE A 269 -17.94 -20.84 17.54
C PHE A 269 -16.80 -21.73 17.04
N SER A 270 -17.09 -22.91 16.49
CA SER A 270 -16.09 -23.79 15.87
C SER A 270 -15.45 -23.14 14.64
N ALA A 271 -16.26 -22.54 13.77
CA ALA A 271 -15.81 -21.78 12.61
C ALA A 271 -15.00 -20.55 13.04
N GLY A 272 -15.45 -19.84 14.08
CA GLY A 272 -14.72 -18.72 14.69
C GLY A 272 -13.35 -19.12 15.20
N TYR A 273 -13.26 -20.24 15.93
CA TYR A 273 -11.99 -20.78 16.41
C TYR A 273 -11.03 -21.08 15.26
N VAL A 274 -11.50 -21.80 14.23
CA VAL A 274 -10.69 -22.12 13.04
C VAL A 274 -10.26 -20.85 12.30
N PHE A 275 -11.15 -19.86 12.18
CA PHE A 275 -10.83 -18.57 11.56
C PHE A 275 -9.71 -17.87 12.33
N ILE A 276 -9.84 -17.74 13.66
CA ILE A 276 -8.85 -17.06 14.50
C ILE A 276 -7.50 -17.80 14.46
N SER A 277 -7.49 -19.14 14.46
CA SER A 277 -6.27 -19.94 14.49
C SER A 277 -5.52 -19.99 13.14
N LYS A 278 -6.15 -19.63 12.02
CA LYS A 278 -5.63 -19.87 10.66
C LYS A 278 -4.48 -18.98 10.18
N GLY A 279 -3.75 -18.29 11.06
CA GLY A 279 -2.64 -17.44 10.63
C GLY A 279 -1.62 -17.19 11.73
N GLY A 280 -0.39 -17.59 11.43
CA GLY A 280 0.83 -17.05 12.02
C GLY A 280 1.57 -16.26 10.94
N ARG A 281 2.47 -15.38 11.35
CA ARG A 281 3.35 -14.60 10.45
C ARG A 281 4.21 -15.55 9.62
N ASN A 282 3.77 -15.86 8.40
CA ASN A 282 4.67 -16.28 7.34
C ASN A 282 5.17 -15.00 6.65
N ILE A 283 6.04 -14.27 7.34
CA ILE A 283 6.87 -13.25 6.71
C ILE A 283 8.20 -13.96 6.49
N SER A 284 8.28 -14.70 5.38
CA SER A 284 9.52 -15.19 4.79
C SER A 284 9.87 -14.29 3.62
#